data_AF-A0A9E4J3R4-F1
#
_entry.id   AF-A0A9E4J3R4-F1
#
_cell.length_a   1.000
_cell.length_b   1.000
_cell.length_c   1.000
_cell.angle_alpha   90.00
_cell.angle_beta   90.00
_cell.angle_gamma   90.00
#
_symmetry.space_group_name_H-M   'P 1'
#
loop_
_entity.id
_entity.type
_entity.pdbx_description
1 polymer ?
#
loop_
_entity_poly.entity_id
_entity_poly.type
_entity_poly.pdbx_seq_one_letter_code
_entity_poly.pdbx_strand_id
1 'polypeptide(L)'
;MFRQATDSSSPRQVKTSIALQFLHRIVGLEYLNFGMWSAGDPLDLAGLRCAQERLVARLFELMPPGVSSVLDIGCGTGVISDGLAALGYDVEGLSPDPYHGELFAERLPDRRFHLGRFQEFEPDRRYDLLFLCESAQYVWLEELFEAVQRSLAPGGHVLLCDYFVTCPDGSESSRSGHPLDEFLARAEASGLVLEIDEDVTESVLPMLRLARAMLDRFGRGTVSLLREASTRRFPRLAGAGWRLARPLTGRLDRLDRLIDPEHFARIKQYRVMRFRKAE
;
A
#
# COMPACT_ATOMS: atom_id res chain seq x y z
N MET A 1 -10.81 5.77 1.69
CA MET A 1 -9.42 5.39 1.37
C MET A 1 -9.08 4.27 2.33
N PHE A 2 -8.96 3.06 1.80
CA PHE A 2 -8.47 1.84 2.46
C PHE A 2 -9.23 1.41 3.73
N ARG A 3 -10.28 0.62 3.53
CA ARG A 3 -11.00 -0.05 4.62
C ARG A 3 -10.29 -1.37 4.87
N GLN A 4 -9.64 -1.51 6.02
CA GLN A 4 -9.03 -2.77 6.40
C GLN A 4 -10.05 -3.88 6.63
N ALA A 5 -9.56 -5.10 6.54
CA ALA A 5 -10.22 -6.28 7.04
C ALA A 5 -10.16 -6.20 8.58
N THR A 6 -11.08 -5.46 9.21
CA THR A 6 -11.29 -5.43 10.68
C THR A 6 -12.75 -5.77 11.06
N ASP A 7 -13.58 -6.21 10.10
CA ASP A 7 -15.00 -6.50 10.34
C ASP A 7 -15.43 -7.76 9.55
N SER A 8 -15.66 -8.86 10.26
CA SER A 8 -15.83 -10.24 9.77
C SER A 8 -17.20 -10.57 9.16
N SER A 9 -18.05 -9.56 8.94
CA SER A 9 -19.50 -9.78 8.76
C SER A 9 -20.07 -9.55 7.35
N SER A 10 -19.28 -9.53 6.28
CA SER A 10 -19.81 -9.30 4.92
C SER A 10 -19.05 -10.03 3.81
N PRO A 11 -19.74 -10.65 2.82
CA PRO A 11 -19.10 -11.10 1.59
C PRO A 11 -18.67 -9.86 0.79
N ARG A 12 -17.42 -9.44 0.98
CA ARG A 12 -16.92 -8.17 0.45
C ARG A 12 -16.54 -8.32 -1.02
N GLN A 13 -17.48 -8.00 -1.92
CA GLN A 13 -17.13 -7.66 -3.31
C GLN A 13 -16.03 -6.59 -3.31
N VAL A 14 -14.87 -6.91 -3.87
CA VAL A 14 -13.83 -5.92 -4.13
C VAL A 14 -14.29 -5.08 -5.33
N LYS A 15 -14.67 -3.84 -5.05
CA LYS A 15 -15.02 -2.86 -6.07
C LYS A 15 -13.75 -2.14 -6.51
N THR A 16 -13.62 -1.95 -7.82
CA THR A 16 -12.53 -1.17 -8.40
C THR A 16 -12.36 0.18 -7.72
N SER A 17 -11.14 0.51 -7.33
CA SER A 17 -10.86 1.71 -6.54
C SER A 17 -10.73 2.93 -7.43
N ILE A 18 -11.78 3.77 -7.46
CA ILE A 18 -11.75 5.08 -8.16
C ILE A 18 -10.57 5.95 -7.70
N ALA A 19 -10.19 5.86 -6.43
CA ALA A 19 -9.04 6.60 -5.90
C ALA A 19 -7.71 6.12 -6.51
N LEU A 20 -7.53 4.80 -6.65
CA LEU A 20 -6.32 4.26 -7.29
C LEU A 20 -6.32 4.57 -8.79
N GLN A 21 -7.46 4.49 -9.46
CA GLN A 21 -7.58 4.92 -10.86
C GLN A 21 -7.26 6.40 -11.04
N PHE A 22 -7.65 7.26 -10.10
CA PHE A 22 -7.30 8.68 -10.15
C PHE A 22 -5.78 8.88 -10.01
N LEU A 23 -5.14 8.21 -9.06
CA LEU A 23 -3.68 8.26 -8.88
C LEU A 23 -2.94 7.76 -10.14
N HIS A 24 -3.39 6.64 -10.72
CA HIS A 24 -2.79 6.11 -11.93
C HIS A 24 -3.08 6.98 -13.17
N ARG A 25 -4.35 7.20 -13.50
CA ARG A 25 -4.76 7.81 -14.79
C ARG A 25 -4.64 9.33 -14.83
N ILE A 26 -4.83 10.00 -13.69
CA ILE A 26 -4.87 11.47 -13.64
C ILE A 26 -3.56 12.03 -13.08
N VAL A 27 -3.06 11.45 -11.98
CA VAL A 27 -1.77 11.87 -11.41
C VAL A 27 -0.60 11.26 -12.19
N GLY A 28 -0.81 10.14 -12.90
CA GLY A 28 0.22 9.50 -13.72
C GLY A 28 1.23 8.72 -12.90
N LEU A 29 0.86 8.25 -11.70
CA LEU A 29 1.71 7.42 -10.86
C LEU A 29 1.63 5.96 -11.32
N GLU A 30 2.77 5.41 -11.71
CA GLU A 30 2.88 4.00 -12.06
C GLU A 30 2.97 3.11 -10.80
N TYR A 31 3.67 3.58 -9.78
CA TYR A 31 3.71 2.97 -8.45
C TYR A 31 2.65 3.58 -7.53
N LEU A 32 2.05 2.74 -6.69
CA LEU A 32 1.04 3.15 -5.71
C LEU A 32 1.54 2.95 -4.26
N ASN A 33 2.86 3.06 -4.07
CA ASN A 33 3.56 2.89 -2.80
C ASN A 33 4.07 4.23 -2.23
N PHE A 34 4.48 4.24 -0.96
CA PHE A 34 4.94 5.44 -0.24
C PHE A 34 6.30 5.95 -0.72
N GLY A 35 7.12 5.06 -1.28
CA GLY A 35 8.50 5.32 -1.68
C GLY A 35 9.45 5.50 -0.50
N MET A 36 10.73 5.28 -0.77
CA MET A 36 11.83 5.48 0.18
C MET A 36 12.54 6.78 -0.18
N TRP A 37 12.26 7.85 0.55
CA TRP A 37 12.76 9.20 0.25
C TRP A 37 14.18 9.41 0.76
N SER A 38 14.92 10.28 0.07
CA SER A 38 16.23 10.78 0.47
C SER A 38 16.16 12.27 0.81
N ALA A 39 17.11 12.76 1.61
CA ALA A 39 17.16 14.15 2.05
C ALA A 39 17.26 15.17 0.89
N GLY A 40 17.74 14.75 -0.28
CA GLY A 40 17.85 15.59 -1.48
C GLY A 40 16.61 15.58 -2.40
N ASP A 41 15.62 14.73 -2.13
CA ASP A 41 14.45 14.62 -3.01
C ASP A 41 13.53 15.85 -2.87
N PRO A 42 13.05 16.44 -3.97
CA PRO A 42 12.10 17.54 -3.93
C PRO A 42 10.74 17.05 -3.43
N LEU A 43 10.07 17.84 -2.59
CA LEU A 43 8.79 17.47 -1.97
C LEU A 43 7.61 17.69 -2.94
N ASP A 44 7.63 16.97 -4.05
CA ASP A 44 6.65 17.01 -5.15
C ASP A 44 6.46 15.64 -5.82
N LEU A 45 5.76 15.60 -6.95
CA LEU A 45 5.51 14.35 -7.68
C LEU A 45 6.77 13.75 -8.34
N ALA A 46 7.78 14.55 -8.66
CA ALA A 46 9.02 14.04 -9.22
C ALA A 46 9.84 13.35 -8.12
N GLY A 47 9.93 13.96 -6.93
CA GLY A 47 10.55 13.32 -5.78
C GLY A 47 9.82 12.05 -5.34
N LEU A 48 8.49 12.04 -5.41
CA LEU A 48 7.71 10.82 -5.15
C LEU A 48 8.09 9.68 -6.10
N ARG A 49 8.19 9.94 -7.41
CA ARG A 49 8.60 8.92 -8.38
C ARG A 49 9.99 8.36 -8.06
N CYS A 50 10.97 9.22 -7.79
CA CYS A 50 12.32 8.81 -7.40
C CYS A 50 12.32 7.97 -6.11
N ALA A 51 11.50 8.35 -5.12
CA ALA A 51 11.37 7.61 -3.88
C ALA A 51 10.74 6.22 -4.10
N GLN A 52 9.70 6.13 -4.93
CA GLN A 52 9.04 4.87 -5.27
C GLN A 52 9.99 3.91 -6.01
N GLU A 53 10.74 4.41 -6.99
CA GLU A 53 11.77 3.64 -7.70
C GLU A 53 12.85 3.13 -6.73
N ARG A 54 13.29 3.97 -5.79
CA ARG A 54 14.29 3.60 -4.78
C ARG A 54 13.79 2.50 -3.83
N LEU A 55 12.52 2.55 -3.43
CA LEU A 55 11.92 1.49 -2.62
C LEU A 55 11.93 0.15 -3.37
N VAL A 56 11.51 0.15 -4.63
CA VAL A 56 11.47 -1.07 -5.45
C VAL A 56 12.88 -1.59 -5.72
N ALA A 57 13.83 -0.71 -6.04
CA ALA A 57 15.24 -1.08 -6.20
C ALA A 57 15.79 -1.75 -4.94
N ARG A 58 15.48 -1.22 -3.74
CA ARG A 58 15.89 -1.85 -2.48
C ARG A 58 15.28 -3.24 -2.32
N LEU A 59 14.00 -3.42 -2.63
CA LEU A 59 13.37 -4.74 -2.56
C LEU A 59 14.05 -5.73 -3.54
N PHE A 60 14.43 -5.28 -4.73
CA PHE A 60 15.16 -6.11 -5.69
C PHE A 60 16.56 -6.51 -5.21
N GLU A 61 17.28 -5.62 -4.51
CA GLU A 61 18.55 -5.96 -3.85
C GLU A 61 18.41 -7.03 -2.76
N LEU A 62 17.22 -7.13 -2.15
CA LEU A 62 16.94 -8.09 -1.09
C LEU A 62 16.42 -9.45 -1.60
N MET A 63 16.34 -9.63 -2.92
CA MET A 63 15.93 -10.89 -3.53
C MET A 63 16.86 -12.04 -3.06
N PRO A 64 16.31 -13.14 -2.53
CA PRO A 64 17.14 -14.24 -2.06
C PRO A 64 17.76 -15.01 -3.23
N PRO A 65 18.97 -15.59 -3.04
CA PRO A 65 19.56 -16.47 -4.05
C PRO A 65 18.72 -17.73 -4.24
N GLY A 66 18.74 -18.30 -5.44
CA GLY A 66 18.05 -19.56 -5.75
C GLY A 66 16.53 -19.44 -6.00
N VAL A 67 15.96 -18.23 -5.93
CA VAL A 67 14.58 -17.98 -6.34
C VAL A 67 14.46 -18.00 -7.87
N SER A 68 13.45 -18.70 -8.39
CA SER A 68 13.09 -18.68 -9.81
C SER A 68 11.65 -18.19 -10.01
N SER A 69 10.71 -18.72 -9.22
CA SER A 69 9.28 -18.42 -9.31
C SER A 69 8.84 -17.41 -8.24
N VAL A 70 8.11 -16.38 -8.68
CA VAL A 70 7.64 -15.28 -7.81
C VAL A 70 6.14 -15.08 -7.98
N LEU A 71 5.41 -15.02 -6.87
CA LEU A 71 4.04 -14.50 -6.84
C LEU A 71 4.04 -13.08 -6.30
N ASP A 72 3.72 -12.10 -7.15
CA ASP A 72 3.55 -10.69 -6.78
C ASP A 72 2.11 -10.45 -6.28
N ILE A 73 1.96 -10.43 -4.95
CA ILE A 73 0.66 -10.35 -4.27
C ILE A 73 0.29 -8.88 -4.09
N GLY A 74 -0.83 -8.48 -4.68
CA GLY A 74 -1.21 -7.08 -4.77
C GLY A 74 -0.45 -6.33 -5.86
N CYS A 75 -0.15 -6.99 -6.99
CA CYS A 75 0.72 -6.49 -8.06
C CYS A 75 0.34 -5.13 -8.69
N GLY A 76 -0.85 -4.61 -8.41
CA GLY A 76 -1.28 -3.28 -8.83
C GLY A 76 -1.26 -3.10 -10.35
N THR A 77 -0.51 -2.12 -10.84
CA THR A 77 -0.35 -1.81 -12.27
C THR A 77 0.61 -2.76 -13.01
N GLY A 78 1.22 -3.72 -12.29
CA GLY A 78 2.17 -4.70 -12.84
C GLY A 78 3.60 -4.18 -12.97
N VAL A 79 3.91 -2.95 -12.52
CA VAL A 79 5.25 -2.34 -12.71
C VAL A 79 6.34 -3.11 -11.95
N ILE A 80 6.06 -3.54 -10.72
CA ILE A 80 7.01 -4.36 -9.93
C ILE A 80 7.19 -5.73 -10.60
N SER A 81 6.08 -6.36 -11.01
CA SER A 81 6.10 -7.63 -11.74
C SER A 81 6.94 -7.57 -13.02
N ASP A 82 6.87 -6.45 -13.74
CA ASP A 82 7.65 -6.21 -14.96
C ASP A 82 9.15 -6.07 -14.67
N GLY A 83 9.50 -5.32 -13.62
CA GLY A 83 10.88 -5.25 -13.14
C GLY A 83 11.45 -6.61 -12.73
N LEU A 84 10.65 -7.42 -12.01
CA LEU A 84 11.03 -8.80 -11.65
C LEU A 84 11.19 -9.69 -12.89
N ALA A 85 10.27 -9.62 -13.86
CA ALA A 85 10.37 -10.38 -15.10
C ALA A 85 11.62 -9.99 -15.92
N ALA A 86 11.97 -8.70 -15.95
CA ALA A 86 13.17 -8.20 -16.61
C ALA A 86 14.48 -8.69 -15.95
N LEU A 87 14.45 -9.02 -14.65
CA LEU A 87 15.54 -9.67 -13.92
C LEU A 87 15.62 -11.19 -14.18
N GLY A 88 14.69 -11.75 -14.94
CA GLY A 88 14.67 -13.17 -15.34
C GLY A 88 13.82 -14.08 -14.46
N TYR A 89 13.05 -13.53 -13.51
CA TYR A 89 12.14 -14.33 -12.68
C TYR A 89 10.89 -14.78 -13.45
N ASP A 90 10.36 -15.94 -13.09
CA ASP A 90 9.05 -16.41 -13.53
C ASP A 90 7.96 -15.83 -12.62
N VAL A 91 7.40 -14.70 -13.04
CA VAL A 91 6.48 -13.89 -12.24
C VAL A 91 5.03 -14.16 -12.61
N GLU A 92 4.20 -14.36 -11.59
CA GLU A 92 2.75 -14.31 -11.69
C GLU A 92 2.21 -13.20 -10.78
N GLY A 93 1.23 -12.44 -11.27
CA GLY A 93 0.60 -11.37 -10.52
C GLY A 93 -0.73 -11.80 -9.90
N LEU A 94 -1.03 -11.34 -8.69
CA LEU A 94 -2.31 -11.58 -8.02
C LEU A 94 -2.91 -10.25 -7.54
N SER A 95 -4.14 -9.95 -7.94
CA SER A 95 -4.85 -8.78 -7.43
C SER A 95 -6.36 -8.95 -7.48
N PRO A 96 -7.13 -8.39 -6.51
CA PRO A 96 -8.58 -8.53 -6.53
C PRO A 96 -9.29 -7.47 -7.40
N ASP A 97 -8.58 -6.52 -8.00
CA ASP A 97 -9.16 -5.47 -8.87
C ASP A 97 -9.05 -5.87 -10.35
N PRO A 98 -10.18 -6.04 -11.08
CA PRO A 98 -10.15 -6.33 -12.51
C PRO A 98 -9.38 -5.29 -13.34
N TYR A 99 -9.37 -4.02 -12.90
CA TYR A 99 -8.61 -2.97 -13.57
C TYR A 99 -7.09 -3.22 -13.53
N HIS A 100 -6.60 -3.82 -12.44
CA HIS A 100 -5.20 -4.24 -12.36
C HIS A 100 -4.91 -5.36 -13.35
N GLY A 101 -5.86 -6.27 -13.58
CA GLY A 101 -5.72 -7.34 -14.57
C GLY A 101 -5.59 -6.83 -16.00
N GLU A 102 -6.37 -5.80 -16.36
CA GLU A 102 -6.26 -5.13 -17.67
C GLU A 102 -4.85 -4.54 -17.87
N LEU A 103 -4.38 -3.74 -16.90
CA LEU A 103 -3.05 -3.12 -16.96
C LEU A 103 -1.92 -4.13 -16.93
N PHE A 104 -2.06 -5.18 -16.12
CA PHE A 104 -1.07 -6.25 -16.03
C PHE A 104 -0.96 -7.00 -17.36
N ALA A 105 -2.06 -7.35 -18.00
CA ALA A 105 -2.07 -8.02 -19.29
C ALA A 105 -1.49 -7.15 -20.41
N GLU A 106 -1.70 -5.82 -20.38
CA GLU A 106 -1.07 -4.89 -21.32
C GLU A 106 0.45 -4.82 -21.14
N ARG A 107 0.92 -4.81 -19.88
CA ARG A 107 2.35 -4.69 -19.56
C ARG A 107 3.11 -6.01 -19.73
N LEU A 108 2.48 -7.12 -19.35
CA LEU A 108 3.07 -8.46 -19.27
C LEU A 108 2.18 -9.49 -19.98
N PRO A 109 2.02 -9.40 -21.32
CA PRO A 109 1.06 -10.22 -22.07
C PRO A 109 1.34 -11.73 -21.98
N ASP A 110 2.58 -12.12 -21.72
CA ASP A 110 3.02 -13.52 -21.63
C ASP A 110 3.06 -14.04 -20.18
N ARG A 111 2.64 -13.25 -19.18
CA ARG A 111 2.64 -13.64 -17.77
C ARG A 111 1.23 -13.86 -17.24
N ARG A 112 1.11 -14.73 -16.25
CA ARG A 112 -0.20 -15.06 -15.66
C ARG A 112 -0.62 -13.99 -14.66
N PHE A 113 -1.86 -13.53 -14.80
CA PHE A 113 -2.56 -12.72 -13.81
C PHE A 113 -3.68 -13.54 -13.15
N HIS A 114 -3.74 -13.48 -11.83
CA HIS A 114 -4.78 -14.09 -11.01
C HIS A 114 -5.71 -13.00 -10.48
N LEU A 115 -6.98 -13.05 -10.90
CA LEU A 115 -8.01 -12.18 -10.34
C LEU A 115 -8.54 -12.81 -9.04
N GLY A 116 -8.16 -12.24 -7.90
CA GLY A 116 -8.58 -12.78 -6.61
C GLY A 116 -7.95 -12.11 -5.40
N ARG A 117 -8.50 -12.44 -4.24
CA ARG A 117 -7.94 -12.06 -2.93
C ARG A 117 -6.92 -13.12 -2.49
N PHE A 118 -5.85 -12.70 -1.83
CA PHE A 118 -4.79 -13.64 -1.45
C PHE A 118 -5.24 -14.72 -0.47
N GLN A 119 -6.10 -14.39 0.51
CA GLN A 119 -6.65 -15.41 1.43
C GLN A 119 -7.44 -16.53 0.73
N GLU A 120 -8.01 -16.23 -0.44
CA GLU A 120 -8.88 -17.11 -1.22
C GLU A 120 -8.15 -17.74 -2.41
N PHE A 121 -6.87 -17.40 -2.59
CA PHE A 121 -6.10 -17.86 -3.72
C PHE A 121 -5.73 -19.34 -3.53
N GLU A 122 -6.15 -20.17 -4.49
CA GLU A 122 -5.78 -21.58 -4.58
C GLU A 122 -4.69 -21.74 -5.65
N PRO A 123 -3.43 -21.93 -5.26
CA PRO A 123 -2.34 -21.97 -6.21
C PRO A 123 -2.23 -23.33 -6.91
N ASP A 124 -2.09 -23.33 -8.24
CA ASP A 124 -1.79 -24.54 -9.02
C ASP A 124 -0.38 -25.11 -8.71
N ARG A 125 0.52 -24.25 -8.22
CA ARG A 125 1.91 -24.57 -7.86
C ARG A 125 2.38 -23.73 -6.67
N ARG A 126 3.40 -24.19 -5.97
CA ARG A 126 4.07 -23.38 -4.93
C ARG A 126 5.15 -22.51 -5.54
N TYR A 127 5.41 -21.36 -4.93
CA TYR A 127 6.37 -20.36 -5.39
C TYR A 127 7.60 -20.31 -4.47
N ASP A 128 8.76 -20.02 -5.06
CA ASP A 128 10.01 -19.84 -4.31
C ASP A 128 10.01 -18.53 -3.52
N LEU A 129 9.27 -17.52 -4.00
CA LEU A 129 9.10 -16.23 -3.35
C LEU A 129 7.65 -15.75 -3.41
N LEU A 130 7.11 -15.34 -2.26
CA LEU A 130 5.93 -14.49 -2.17
C LEU A 130 6.37 -13.05 -1.95
N PHE A 131 6.00 -12.15 -2.86
CA PHE A 131 6.39 -10.74 -2.85
C PHE A 131 5.19 -9.87 -2.48
N LEU A 132 5.29 -9.08 -1.41
CA LEU A 132 4.20 -8.23 -0.91
C LEU A 132 4.68 -6.79 -0.69
N CYS A 133 4.45 -5.90 -1.66
CA CYS A 133 4.70 -4.47 -1.49
C CYS A 133 3.38 -3.75 -1.15
N GLU A 134 3.20 -3.39 0.12
CA GLU A 134 2.01 -2.71 0.64
C GLU A 134 0.70 -3.45 0.35
N SER A 135 0.70 -4.77 0.50
CA SER A 135 -0.48 -5.61 0.30
C SER A 135 -0.89 -6.47 1.50
N ALA A 136 0.01 -6.70 2.46
CA ALA A 136 -0.23 -7.57 3.61
C ALA A 136 -1.26 -6.97 4.58
N GLN A 137 -1.24 -5.64 4.75
CA GLN A 137 -2.16 -4.86 5.58
C GLN A 137 -3.64 -4.89 5.12
N TYR A 138 -3.96 -5.50 3.98
CA TYR A 138 -5.34 -5.72 3.52
C TYR A 138 -5.91 -7.10 3.83
N VAL A 139 -5.07 -8.04 4.25
CA VAL A 139 -5.45 -9.42 4.53
C VAL A 139 -5.46 -9.62 6.04
N TRP A 140 -6.43 -10.35 6.57
CA TRP A 140 -6.46 -10.72 7.98
C TRP A 140 -5.24 -11.55 8.34
N LEU A 141 -4.68 -11.35 9.54
CA LEU A 141 -3.40 -11.94 9.91
C LEU A 141 -3.40 -13.47 9.83
N GLU A 142 -4.44 -14.12 10.37
CA GLU A 142 -4.64 -15.56 10.28
C GLU A 142 -4.68 -16.04 8.83
N GLU A 143 -5.57 -15.44 8.03
CA GLU A 143 -5.78 -15.81 6.63
C GLU A 143 -4.52 -15.57 5.77
N LEU A 144 -3.76 -14.51 6.08
CA LEU A 144 -2.51 -14.16 5.40
C LEU A 144 -1.52 -15.30 5.55
N PHE A 145 -1.27 -15.76 6.78
CA PHE A 145 -0.30 -16.82 7.01
C PHE A 145 -0.80 -18.20 6.54
N GLU A 146 -2.12 -18.47 6.58
CA GLU A 146 -2.70 -19.65 5.94
C GLU A 146 -2.45 -19.66 4.42
N ALA A 147 -2.65 -18.52 3.74
CA ALA A 147 -2.38 -18.37 2.32
C ALA A 147 -0.88 -18.46 1.99
N VAL A 148 -0.01 -17.90 2.86
CA VAL A 148 1.44 -18.08 2.76
C VAL A 148 1.80 -19.57 2.85
N GLN A 149 1.27 -20.30 3.83
CA GLN A 149 1.55 -21.73 3.96
C GLN A 149 1.08 -22.56 2.76
N ARG A 150 -0.03 -22.17 2.14
CA ARG A 150 -0.58 -22.83 0.94
C ARG A 150 0.26 -22.56 -0.31
N SER A 151 0.76 -21.34 -0.45
CA SER A 151 1.40 -20.85 -1.68
C SER A 151 2.92 -20.95 -1.69
N LEU A 152 3.56 -20.98 -0.53
CA LEU A 152 5.02 -20.95 -0.44
C LEU A 152 5.63 -22.36 -0.53
N ALA A 153 6.68 -22.51 -1.33
CA ALA A 153 7.46 -23.74 -1.44
C ALA A 153 8.26 -24.01 -0.15
N PRO A 154 8.60 -25.28 0.15
CA PRO A 154 9.60 -25.58 1.18
C PRO A 154 10.92 -24.84 0.90
N GLY A 155 11.52 -24.22 1.92
CA GLY A 155 12.71 -23.38 1.76
C GLY A 155 12.48 -22.06 1.02
N GLY A 156 11.24 -21.75 0.60
CA GLY A 156 10.89 -20.50 -0.06
C GLY A 156 10.93 -19.30 0.88
N HIS A 157 10.80 -18.11 0.30
CA HIS A 157 10.91 -16.84 1.01
C HIS A 157 9.62 -16.01 0.93
N VAL A 158 9.44 -15.13 1.92
CA VAL A 158 8.48 -14.03 1.87
C VAL A 158 9.27 -12.75 1.93
N LEU A 159 9.16 -11.89 0.92
CA LEU A 159 9.74 -10.55 0.93
C LEU A 159 8.59 -9.55 0.95
N LEU A 160 8.55 -8.70 1.99
CA LEU A 160 7.47 -7.75 2.16
C LEU A 160 7.96 -6.37 2.58
N CYS A 161 7.09 -5.40 2.32
CA CYS A 161 7.27 -4.01 2.65
C CYS A 161 5.92 -3.42 3.05
N ASP A 162 5.75 -3.02 4.30
CA ASP A 162 4.47 -2.51 4.80
C ASP A 162 4.63 -1.66 6.07
N TYR A 163 3.55 -1.02 6.51
CA TYR A 163 3.49 -0.37 7.81
C TYR A 163 2.80 -1.25 8.88
N PHE A 164 3.33 -1.19 10.09
CA PHE A 164 2.92 -1.96 11.24
C PHE A 164 2.64 -1.05 12.42
N VAL A 165 1.67 -1.42 13.26
CA VAL A 165 1.34 -0.69 14.48
C VAL A 165 2.25 -1.18 15.61
N THR A 166 2.89 -0.25 16.31
CA THR A 166 3.84 -0.56 17.40
C THR A 166 3.40 0.03 18.73
N CYS A 167 2.74 1.20 18.71
CA CYS A 167 2.20 1.83 19.91
C CYS A 167 0.74 2.24 19.64
N PRO A 168 -0.23 1.33 19.81
CA PRO A 168 -1.64 1.66 19.58
C PRO A 168 -2.12 2.68 20.62
N ASP A 169 -2.67 3.81 20.15
CA ASP A 169 -3.18 4.89 21.01
C ASP A 169 -4.72 5.03 20.97
N GLY A 170 -5.40 4.04 20.36
CA GLY A 170 -6.86 4.03 20.18
C GLY A 170 -7.37 4.97 19.08
N SER A 171 -6.49 5.76 18.45
CA SER A 171 -6.83 6.61 17.32
C SER A 171 -7.29 5.81 16.11
N GLU A 172 -7.95 6.49 15.16
CA GLU A 172 -8.29 5.88 13.88
C GLU A 172 -7.04 5.44 13.10
N SER A 173 -5.94 6.18 13.21
CA SER A 173 -4.66 5.83 12.58
C SER A 173 -4.10 4.51 13.12
N SER A 174 -4.23 4.24 14.43
CA SER A 174 -3.82 2.97 15.03
C SER A 174 -4.70 1.78 14.68
N ARG A 175 -5.85 2.01 14.01
CA ARG A 175 -6.71 0.92 13.50
C ARG A 175 -6.32 0.47 12.10
N SER A 176 -5.31 1.08 11.50
CA SER A 176 -4.75 0.63 10.22
C SER A 176 -3.36 0.07 10.40
N GLY A 177 -3.20 -1.21 10.05
CA GLY A 177 -1.94 -1.95 10.03
C GLY A 177 -2.01 -3.12 11.00
N HIS A 178 -1.19 -4.14 10.76
CA HIS A 178 -1.05 -5.23 11.71
C HIS A 178 -0.19 -4.79 12.90
N PRO A 179 -0.48 -5.21 14.14
CA PRO A 179 0.46 -5.05 15.24
C PRO A 179 1.76 -5.80 14.93
N LEU A 180 2.91 -5.12 15.06
CA LEU A 180 4.20 -5.66 14.64
C LEU A 180 4.55 -6.95 15.40
N ASP A 181 4.42 -6.92 16.73
CA ASP A 181 4.75 -8.05 17.59
C ASP A 181 3.87 -9.28 17.27
N GLU A 182 2.58 -9.07 17.01
CA GLU A 182 1.66 -10.13 16.63
C GLU A 182 1.99 -10.70 15.25
N PHE A 183 2.37 -9.84 14.29
CA PHE A 183 2.79 -10.26 12.96
C PHE A 183 4.03 -11.15 13.02
N LEU A 184 5.06 -10.72 13.75
CA LEU A 184 6.31 -11.48 13.94
C LEU A 184 6.06 -12.80 14.66
N ALA A 185 5.28 -12.80 15.74
CA ALA A 185 4.92 -14.01 16.47
C ALA A 185 4.15 -15.00 15.59
N ARG A 186 3.25 -14.52 14.73
CA ARG A 186 2.50 -15.39 13.82
C ARG A 186 3.36 -15.91 12.66
N ALA A 187 4.30 -15.11 12.16
CA ALA A 187 5.28 -15.56 11.18
C ALA A 187 6.11 -16.72 11.75
N GLU A 188 6.66 -16.55 12.96
CA GLU A 188 7.42 -17.60 13.66
C GLU A 188 6.57 -18.85 13.90
N ALA A 189 5.35 -18.70 14.41
CA ALA A 189 4.42 -19.83 14.62
C ALA A 189 4.05 -20.57 13.33
N SER A 190 4.19 -19.91 12.17
CA SER A 190 3.99 -20.48 10.84
C SER A 190 5.28 -21.10 10.27
N GLY A 191 6.35 -21.21 11.05
CA GLY A 191 7.63 -21.77 10.61
C GLY A 191 8.41 -20.85 9.69
N LEU A 192 8.18 -19.53 9.74
CA LEU A 192 8.98 -18.54 9.03
C LEU A 192 10.07 -18.01 9.95
N VAL A 193 11.31 -18.02 9.46
CA VAL A 193 12.47 -17.45 10.13
C VAL A 193 12.75 -16.07 9.53
N LEU A 194 12.78 -15.04 10.36
CA LEU A 194 13.13 -13.68 9.94
C LEU A 194 14.63 -13.60 9.61
N GLU A 195 14.96 -13.21 8.38
CA GLU A 195 16.34 -13.07 7.92
C GLU A 195 16.79 -11.61 7.83
N ILE A 196 15.87 -10.74 7.40
CA ILE A 196 16.11 -9.31 7.19
C ILE A 196 14.95 -8.54 7.79
N ASP A 197 15.28 -7.48 8.52
CA ASP A 197 14.30 -6.58 9.12
C ASP A 197 14.87 -5.16 9.18
N GLU A 198 14.40 -4.31 8.26
CA GLU A 198 14.84 -2.93 8.10
C GLU A 198 13.73 -1.97 8.50
N ASP A 199 14.06 -1.05 9.42
CA ASP A 199 13.21 0.10 9.71
C ASP A 199 13.45 1.20 8.65
N VAL A 200 12.45 1.48 7.83
CA VAL A 200 12.50 2.57 6.84
C VAL A 200 11.50 3.68 7.16
N THR A 201 11.01 3.75 8.41
CA THR A 201 9.97 4.72 8.84
C THR A 201 10.34 6.15 8.50
N GLU A 202 11.56 6.59 8.85
CA GLU A 202 12.01 7.96 8.57
C GLU A 202 12.00 8.29 7.07
N SER A 203 12.33 7.30 6.23
CA SER A 203 12.39 7.44 4.78
C SER A 203 11.00 7.55 4.14
N VAL A 204 9.91 7.16 4.81
CA VAL A 204 8.55 7.28 4.25
C VAL A 204 7.83 8.55 4.73
N LEU A 205 8.29 9.20 5.81
CA LEU A 205 7.64 10.40 6.36
C LEU A 205 7.47 11.55 5.35
N PRO A 206 8.39 11.81 4.40
CA PRO A 206 8.19 12.86 3.40
C PRO A 206 6.94 12.64 2.53
N MET A 207 6.52 11.38 2.28
CA MET A 207 5.26 11.10 1.57
C MET A 207 4.05 11.64 2.34
N LEU A 208 4.02 11.48 3.67
CA LEU A 208 2.96 12.01 4.51
C LEU A 208 2.96 13.55 4.50
N ARG A 209 4.14 14.17 4.50
CA ARG A 209 4.28 15.63 4.34
C ARG A 209 3.78 16.11 2.97
N LEU A 210 4.09 15.36 1.90
CA LEU A 210 3.59 15.65 0.56
C LEU A 210 2.07 15.55 0.51
N ALA A 211 1.51 14.48 1.08
CA ALA A 211 0.07 14.27 1.15
C ALA A 211 -0.64 15.42 1.90
N ARG A 212 -0.07 15.90 3.02
CA ARG A 212 -0.58 17.08 3.75
C ARG A 212 -0.50 18.34 2.92
N ALA A 213 0.65 18.61 2.28
CA ALA A 213 0.81 19.77 1.41
C ALA A 213 -0.20 19.77 0.26
N MET A 214 -0.48 18.60 -0.33
CA MET A 214 -1.52 18.45 -1.35
C MET A 214 -2.93 18.65 -0.77
N LEU A 215 -3.23 18.12 0.41
CA LEU A 215 -4.51 18.29 1.09
C LEU A 215 -4.79 19.77 1.39
N ASP A 216 -3.78 20.51 1.84
CA ASP A 216 -3.93 21.93 2.11
C ASP A 216 -4.06 22.74 0.82
N ARG A 217 -3.18 22.51 -0.15
CA ARG A 217 -3.18 23.24 -1.42
C ARG A 217 -4.45 22.99 -2.24
N PHE A 218 -4.82 21.73 -2.43
CA PHE A 218 -5.94 21.35 -3.30
C PHE A 218 -7.25 21.17 -2.54
N GLY A 219 -7.22 20.61 -1.33
CA GLY A 219 -8.43 20.45 -0.52
C GLY A 219 -8.90 21.78 0.07
N ARG A 220 -8.12 22.33 1.02
CA ARG A 220 -8.51 23.57 1.73
C ARG A 220 -8.51 24.79 0.79
N GLY A 221 -7.53 24.89 -0.10
CA GLY A 221 -7.44 25.97 -1.09
C GLY A 221 -8.66 26.04 -2.01
N THR A 222 -9.08 24.91 -2.60
CA THR A 222 -10.28 24.88 -3.47
C THR A 222 -11.55 25.24 -2.70
N VAL A 223 -11.70 24.74 -1.47
CA VAL A 223 -12.84 25.10 -0.61
C VAL A 223 -12.85 26.60 -0.31
N SER A 224 -11.70 27.22 -0.06
CA SER A 224 -11.59 28.66 0.16
C SER A 224 -11.99 29.46 -1.08
N LEU A 225 -11.49 29.07 -2.26
CA LEU A 225 -11.84 29.73 -3.53
C LEU A 225 -13.34 29.62 -3.86
N LEU A 226 -13.93 28.44 -3.67
CA LEU A 226 -15.37 28.24 -3.85
C LEU A 226 -16.18 29.09 -2.87
N ARG A 227 -15.71 29.23 -1.62
CA ARG A 227 -16.33 30.09 -0.63
C ARG A 227 -16.27 31.56 -1.05
N GLU A 228 -15.12 32.05 -1.45
CA GLU A 228 -14.94 33.44 -1.91
C GLU A 228 -15.76 33.76 -3.17
N ALA A 229 -15.79 32.83 -4.13
CA ALA A 229 -16.61 32.99 -5.33
C ALA A 229 -18.10 33.02 -5.00
N SER A 230 -18.56 32.14 -4.10
CA SER A 230 -19.95 32.06 -3.66
C SER A 230 -20.39 33.30 -2.85
N THR A 231 -19.54 33.80 -1.93
CA THR A 231 -19.85 35.01 -1.16
C THR A 231 -19.95 36.24 -2.04
N ARG A 232 -19.09 36.36 -3.06
CA ARG A 232 -19.16 37.45 -4.05
C ARG A 232 -20.38 37.36 -4.95
N ARG A 233 -20.75 36.17 -5.42
CA ARG A 233 -21.83 35.98 -6.41
C ARG A 233 -23.22 35.89 -5.79
N PHE A 234 -23.35 35.33 -4.58
CA PHE A 234 -24.63 35.12 -3.90
C PHE A 234 -24.55 35.47 -2.40
N PRO A 235 -24.34 36.76 -2.04
CA PRO A 235 -24.09 37.17 -0.66
C PRO A 235 -25.22 36.80 0.32
N ARG A 236 -26.48 36.81 -0.15
CA ARG A 236 -27.66 36.44 0.66
C ARG A 236 -27.78 34.93 0.94
N LEU A 237 -27.14 34.09 0.14
CA LEU A 237 -27.19 32.61 0.25
C LEU A 237 -25.88 32.02 0.77
N ALA A 238 -24.81 32.81 0.85
CA ALA A 238 -23.47 32.35 1.24
C ALA A 238 -23.44 31.67 2.62
N GLY A 239 -24.22 32.18 3.59
CA GLY A 239 -24.32 31.60 4.92
C GLY A 239 -24.94 30.19 4.92
N ALA A 240 -25.94 29.94 4.06
CA ALA A 240 -26.56 28.62 3.91
C ALA A 240 -25.68 27.67 3.10
N GLY A 241 -25.02 28.17 2.04
CA GLY A 241 -24.04 27.40 1.25
C GLY A 241 -22.84 26.93 2.09
N TRP A 242 -22.39 27.73 3.05
CA TRP A 242 -21.32 27.32 3.96
C TRP A 242 -21.74 26.22 4.94
N ARG A 243 -23.01 26.22 5.40
CA ARG A 243 -23.53 25.12 6.23
C ARG A 243 -23.48 23.78 5.48
N LEU A 244 -23.67 23.79 4.17
CA LEU A 244 -23.55 22.61 3.31
C LEU A 244 -22.09 22.17 3.06
N ALA A 245 -21.12 23.07 3.21
CA ALA A 245 -19.69 22.76 3.07
C ALA A 245 -19.04 22.21 4.36
N ARG A 246 -19.66 22.38 5.54
CA ARG A 246 -19.16 21.88 6.83
C ARG A 246 -18.80 20.38 6.85
N PRO A 247 -19.58 19.47 6.25
CA PRO A 247 -19.21 18.06 6.19
C PRO A 247 -17.93 17.83 5.38
N LEU A 248 -17.67 18.65 4.36
CA LEU A 248 -16.46 18.56 3.55
C LEU A 248 -15.23 19.03 4.34
N THR A 249 -15.31 20.16 5.03
CA THR A 249 -14.20 20.66 5.87
C THR A 249 -13.87 19.68 6.99
N GLY A 250 -14.89 19.11 7.65
CA GLY A 250 -14.69 18.08 8.68
C GLY A 250 -14.03 16.80 8.14
N ARG A 251 -14.29 16.44 6.87
CA ARG A 251 -13.58 15.34 6.20
C ARG A 251 -12.12 15.68 5.92
N LEU A 252 -11.80 16.90 5.51
CA LEU A 252 -10.42 17.36 5.32
C LEU A 252 -9.65 17.35 6.65
N ASP A 253 -10.24 17.86 7.73
CA ASP A 253 -9.63 17.83 9.07
C ASP A 253 -9.41 16.41 9.58
N ARG A 254 -10.34 15.49 9.29
CA ARG A 254 -10.16 14.07 9.59
C ARG A 254 -9.00 13.47 8.80
N LEU A 255 -8.91 13.75 7.50
CA LEU A 255 -7.82 13.27 6.65
C LEU A 255 -6.47 13.81 7.12
N ASP A 256 -6.37 15.10 7.41
CA ASP A 256 -5.14 15.74 7.90
C ASP A 256 -4.58 15.03 9.15
N ARG A 257 -5.46 14.66 10.09
CA ARG A 257 -5.06 13.88 11.28
C ARG A 257 -4.57 12.45 10.96
N LEU A 258 -5.08 11.83 9.90
CA LEU A 258 -4.70 10.46 9.52
C LEU A 258 -3.34 10.41 8.83
N ILE A 259 -2.91 11.51 8.20
CA ILE A 259 -1.66 11.63 7.44
C ILE A 259 -0.62 12.48 8.17
N ASP A 260 -0.76 12.65 9.48
CA ASP A 260 0.19 13.37 10.31
C ASP A 260 1.50 12.56 10.48
N PRO A 261 2.66 13.06 9.99
CA PRO A 261 3.91 12.30 10.01
C PRO A 261 4.42 12.01 11.43
N GLU A 262 4.31 12.99 12.34
CA GLU A 262 4.77 12.86 13.72
C GLU A 262 3.89 11.89 14.51
N HIS A 263 2.57 11.89 14.23
CA HIS A 263 1.67 10.86 14.74
C HIS A 263 2.07 9.50 14.19
N PHE A 264 2.21 9.37 12.87
CA PHE A 264 2.58 8.12 12.22
C PHE A 264 3.85 7.51 12.83
N ALA A 265 4.94 8.26 12.90
CA ALA A 265 6.22 7.80 13.45
C ALA A 265 6.14 7.37 14.92
N ARG A 266 5.19 7.92 15.68
CA ARG A 266 4.97 7.56 17.10
C ARG A 266 4.26 6.22 17.25
N ILE A 267 3.30 5.92 16.38
CA ILE A 267 2.38 4.78 16.56
C ILE A 267 2.66 3.62 15.61
N LYS A 268 3.46 3.85 14.57
CA LYS A 268 3.73 2.89 13.50
C LYS A 268 5.19 2.89 13.11
N GLN A 269 5.61 1.74 12.60
CA GLN A 269 6.86 1.59 11.87
C GLN A 269 6.57 1.12 10.46
N TYR A 270 7.42 1.53 9.54
CA TYR A 270 7.43 1.06 8.17
C TYR A 270 8.60 0.10 7.99
N ARG A 271 8.31 -1.17 7.70
CA ARG A 271 9.31 -2.24 7.71
C ARG A 271 9.48 -2.87 6.34
N VAL A 272 10.72 -3.17 6.01
CA VAL A 272 11.09 -4.08 4.91
C VAL A 272 11.59 -5.36 5.56
N MET A 273 10.94 -6.48 5.27
CA MET A 273 11.25 -7.76 5.92
C MET A 273 11.41 -8.86 4.90
N ARG A 274 12.37 -9.75 5.15
CA ARG A 274 12.51 -11.01 4.44
C ARG A 274 12.46 -12.17 5.43
N PHE A 275 11.60 -13.13 5.15
CA PHE A 275 11.49 -14.37 5.88
C PHE A 275 11.86 -15.55 4.99
N ARG A 276 12.40 -16.61 5.58
CA ARG A 276 12.59 -17.91 4.95
C ARG A 276 11.74 -18.95 5.66
N LYS A 277 11.06 -19.80 4.90
CA LYS A 277 10.34 -20.95 5.45
C LYS A 277 11.33 -22.01 5.90
N ALA A 278 11.21 -22.44 7.15
CA ALA A 278 11.95 -23.58 7.68
C ALA A 278 11.62 -24.84 6.85
N GLU A 279 12.61 -25.72 6.70
CA GLU A 279 12.46 -26.99 5.99
C GLU A 279 11.50 -27.96 6.71
#